data_AF-A0AAV0LJN2-F1
#
_entry.id   AF-A0AAV0LJN2-F1
#
_cell.length_a   1.000
_cell.length_b   1.000
_cell.length_c   1.000
_cell.angle_alpha   90.00
_cell.angle_beta   90.00
_cell.angle_gamma   90.00
#
_symmetry.space_group_name_H-M   'P 1'
#
loop_
_entity.id
_entity.type
_entity.pdbx_description
1 polymer ?
#
loop_
_entity_poly.entity_id
_entity_poly.type
_entity_poly.pdbx_seq_one_letter_code
_entity_poly.pdbx_strand_id
1 'polypeptide(L)' 'GFTEWRVACCGQGPYNGEGQCTPASNLCPNRDEYVFWDSYHPTERAIATILEFILDGPPEFMSPMNLNTMLALNNET' A
#
# COMPACT_ATOMS: atom_id res chain seq x y z
N GLY A 1 9.76 -2.40 -9.57
CA GLY A 1 9.38 -1.52 -8.44
C GLY A 1 8.37 -0.52 -8.96
N PHE A 2 7.81 0.33 -8.10
CA PHE A 2 6.84 1.34 -8.53
C PHE A 2 7.43 2.30 -9.56
N THR A 3 6.69 2.56 -10.63
CA THR A 3 7.02 3.52 -11.68
C THR A 3 5.97 4.62 -11.79
N GLU A 4 4.76 4.41 -11.25
CA GLU A 4 3.66 5.37 -11.28
C GLU A 4 3.11 5.64 -9.87
N TRP A 5 3.08 6.92 -9.48
CA TRP A 5 2.62 7.38 -8.16
C TRP A 5 1.70 8.60 -8.25
N ARG A 6 1.59 9.22 -9.43
CA ARG A 6 0.75 10.39 -9.69
C ARG A 6 -0.63 10.00 -10.22
N VAL A 7 -0.72 8.86 -10.90
CA VAL A 7 -1.96 8.35 -11.51
C VAL A 7 -2.41 7.09 -10.77
N ALA A 8 -3.68 7.01 -10.40
CA ALA A 8 -4.24 5.82 -9.74
C ALA A 8 -4.49 4.68 -10.74
N CYS A 9 -4.41 3.43 -10.28
CA CYS A 9 -4.58 2.28 -11.16
C CYS A 9 -6.04 2.12 -11.65
N CYS A 10 -7.04 2.38 -10.79
CA CYS A 10 -8.45 2.25 -11.09
C CYS A 10 -9.18 3.56 -10.79
N GLY A 11 -9.84 4.13 -11.81
CA GLY A 11 -10.69 5.29 -11.63
C GLY A 11 -11.01 5.99 -12.93
N GLN A 12 -11.17 7.31 -12.86
CA GLN A 12 -11.62 8.13 -13.98
C GLN A 12 -11.21 9.59 -13.78
N GLY A 13 -11.37 10.41 -14.82
CA GLY A 13 -11.01 11.82 -14.78
C GLY A 13 -9.50 12.07 -14.65
N PRO A 14 -9.10 13.30 -14.25
CA PRO A 14 -7.72 13.67 -13.99
C PRO A 14 -7.03 12.71 -13.04
N TYR A 15 -5.80 12.29 -13.39
CA TYR A 15 -4.98 11.35 -12.61
C TYR A 15 -5.65 10.01 -12.32
N ASN A 16 -6.73 9.67 -13.03
CA ASN A 16 -7.56 8.50 -12.77
C ASN A 16 -8.09 8.45 -11.32
N GLY A 17 -8.22 9.61 -10.66
CA GLY A 17 -8.50 9.72 -9.22
C GLY A 17 -9.91 10.17 -8.87
N GLU A 18 -10.80 10.34 -9.83
CA GLU A 18 -12.16 10.78 -9.56
C GLU A 18 -13.14 9.62 -9.42
N GLY A 19 -14.06 9.74 -8.45
CA GLY A 19 -15.11 8.77 -8.21
C GLY A 19 -14.62 7.44 -7.62
N GLN A 20 -15.54 6.48 -7.55
CA GLN A 20 -15.22 5.12 -7.10
C GLN A 20 -14.66 4.28 -8.25
N CYS A 21 -13.82 3.30 -7.93
CA CYS A 21 -13.42 2.25 -8.85
C CYS A 21 -14.64 1.34 -9.14
N THR A 22 -15.13 1.36 -10.37
CA THR A 22 -16.29 0.60 -10.84
C THR A 22 -15.96 -0.14 -12.14
N PRO A 23 -16.83 -1.03 -12.65
CA PRO A 23 -16.59 -1.67 -13.94
C PRO A 23 -16.47 -0.72 -15.14
N ALA A 24 -16.91 0.55 -15.00
CA ALA A 24 -16.78 1.58 -16.05
C ALA A 24 -15.46 2.38 -15.95
N SER A 25 -14.65 2.16 -14.91
CA SER A 25 -13.41 2.88 -14.67
C SER A 25 -12.29 2.41 -15.61
N ASN A 26 -11.32 3.29 -15.87
CA ASN A 26 -10.07 2.89 -16.51
C ASN A 26 -9.23 2.09 -15.52
N LEU A 27 -8.67 0.99 -15.98
CA LEU A 27 -7.80 0.12 -15.19
C LEU A 27 -6.38 0.11 -15.77
N CYS A 28 -5.38 0.21 -14.90
CA CYS A 28 -3.98 0.14 -15.29
C CYS A 28 -3.59 -1.27 -15.77
N PRO A 29 -2.57 -1.38 -16.64
CA PRO A 29 -2.16 -2.67 -17.19
C PRO A 29 -1.42 -3.57 -16.19
N ASN A 30 -0.71 -2.96 -15.22
CA ASN A 30 0.05 -3.68 -14.20
C ASN A 30 -0.05 -2.99 -12.84
N ARG A 31 -0.66 -3.67 -11.85
CA ARG A 31 -0.89 -3.11 -10.51
C ARG A 31 0.38 -3.01 -9.67
N ASP A 32 1.39 -3.82 -9.97
CA ASP A 32 2.65 -3.86 -9.21
C ASP A 32 3.57 -2.67 -9.49
N GLU A 33 3.26 -1.92 -10.55
CA GLU A 33 3.99 -0.71 -10.96
C GLU A 33 3.38 0.57 -10.36
N TYR A 34 2.18 0.49 -9.79
CA TYR A 34 1.43 1.64 -9.29
C TYR A 34 1.44 1.69 -7.77
N VAL A 35 1.66 2.87 -7.20
CA VAL A 35 1.55 3.09 -5.75
C VAL A 35 0.08 3.09 -5.30
N PHE A 36 -0.80 3.71 -6.08
CA PHE A 36 -2.20 3.92 -5.73
C PHE A 36 -3.15 3.03 -6.54
N TRP A 37 -4.07 2.36 -5.85
CA TRP A 37 -5.18 1.63 -6.46
C TRP A 37 -6.26 2.60 -6.95
N ASP A 38 -6.73 3.49 -6.08
CA ASP A 38 -7.67 4.57 -6.38
C ASP A 38 -7.13 5.89 -5.77
N SER A 39 -7.93 6.95 -5.69
CA SER A 39 -7.48 8.24 -5.15
C SER A 39 -7.16 8.25 -3.65
N TYR A 40 -7.50 7.19 -2.91
CA TYR A 40 -7.33 7.13 -1.46
C TYR A 40 -6.50 5.92 -1.01
N HIS A 41 -6.59 4.80 -1.73
CA HIS A 41 -6.03 3.53 -1.30
C HIS A 41 -4.77 3.16 -2.09
N PRO A 42 -3.72 2.67 -1.41
CA PRO A 42 -2.56 2.06 -2.08
C PRO A 42 -2.91 0.73 -2.77
N THR A 43 -2.07 0.31 -3.71
CA THR A 43 -2.16 -1.04 -4.30
C THR A 43 -1.77 -2.12 -3.28
N GLU A 44 -2.17 -3.36 -3.54
CA GLU A 44 -1.74 -4.52 -2.74
C GLU A 44 -0.21 -4.58 -2.61
N ARG A 45 0.51 -4.32 -3.71
CA ARG A 45 1.98 -4.29 -3.71
C ARG A 45 2.53 -3.19 -2.79
N ALA A 46 1.93 -2.00 -2.79
CA ALA A 46 2.33 -0.92 -1.90
C ALA A 46 2.04 -1.25 -0.42
N ILE A 47 0.89 -1.85 -0.13
CA ILE A 47 0.58 -2.36 1.22
C ILE A 47 1.58 -3.42 1.66
N ALA A 48 1.90 -4.40 0.81
CA ALA A 48 2.87 -5.45 1.13
C ALA A 48 4.24 -4.86 1.51
N THR A 49 4.72 -3.86 0.77
CA THR A 49 5.98 -3.17 1.10
C THR A 49 5.90 -2.40 2.42
N ILE A 50 4.77 -1.75 2.73
CA ILE A 50 4.58 -1.10 4.04
C ILE A 50 4.57 -2.14 5.17
N LEU A 51 3.96 -3.31 4.94
CA LEU A 51 3.89 -4.37 5.93
C LEU A 51 5.26 -4.95 6.30
N GLU A 52 6.23 -4.97 5.38
CA GLU A 52 7.60 -5.38 5.70
C GLU A 52 8.21 -4.53 6.82
N PHE A 53 7.97 -3.20 6.80
CA PHE A 53 8.43 -2.31 7.87
C PHE A 53 7.64 -2.47 9.16
N ILE A 54 6.35 -2.75 9.06
CA ILE A 54 5.47 -2.96 10.23
C ILE A 54 5.85 -4.25 10.97
N LEU A 55 6.10 -5.32 10.21
CA LEU A 55 6.36 -6.64 10.78
C LEU A 55 7.77 -6.76 11.31
N ASP A 56 8.77 -6.29 10.54
CA ASP A 56 10.18 -6.58 10.81
C ASP A 56 11.10 -5.35 10.68
N GLY A 57 10.54 -4.17 10.40
CA GLY A 57 11.30 -2.94 10.21
C GLY A 57 11.98 -2.44 11.48
N PRO A 58 12.94 -1.50 11.33
CA PRO A 58 13.61 -0.89 12.46
C PRO A 58 12.69 0.13 13.16
N PRO A 59 12.97 0.46 14.44
CA PRO A 59 12.05 1.21 15.30
C PRO A 59 11.74 2.64 14.84
N GLU A 60 12.49 3.17 13.87
CA GLU A 60 12.20 4.43 13.20
C GLU A 60 10.88 4.40 12.41
N PHE A 61 10.44 3.24 11.93
CA PHE A 61 9.18 3.07 11.19
C PHE A 61 8.03 2.53 12.05
N MET A 62 8.33 1.72 13.07
CA MET A 62 7.37 1.28 14.07
C MET A 62 8.00 1.33 15.47
N SER A 63 7.51 2.24 16.32
CA SER A 63 8.05 2.46 17.66
C SER A 63 7.10 1.93 18.75
N PRO A 64 7.61 1.33 19.84
CA PRO A 64 9.03 1.18 20.20
C PRO A 64 9.74 -0.03 19.56
N MET A 65 9.00 -0.94 18.93
CA MET A 65 9.50 -2.13 18.26
C MET A 65 8.50 -2.58 17.18
N ASN A 66 8.94 -3.42 16.24
CA ASN A 66 8.07 -3.97 15.22
C ASN A 66 7.08 -5.03 15.78
N LEU A 67 6.07 -5.37 14.97
CA LEU A 67 4.99 -6.25 15.41
C LEU A 67 5.49 -7.65 15.78
N ASN A 68 6.42 -8.23 15.02
CA ASN A 68 6.94 -9.57 15.31
C ASN A 68 7.71 -9.59 16.64
N THR A 69 8.48 -8.54 16.95
CA THR A 69 9.16 -8.39 18.24
C THR A 69 8.14 -8.32 19.39
N MET A 70 7.09 -7.52 19.23
CA MET A 70 6.03 -7.41 20.24
C MET A 70 5.31 -8.75 20.47
N LEU A 71 5.00 -9.48 19.40
CA LEU A 71 4.35 -10.80 19.47
C LEU A 71 5.26 -11.83 20.16
N ALA A 72 6.56 -11.81 19.89
CA ALA A 72 7.52 -12.69 20.56
C ALA A 72 7.56 -12.42 22.07
N LEU A 73 7.61 -11.15 22.49
CA LEU A 73 7.61 -10.79 23.91
C LEU A 73 6.31 -11.20 24.63
N ASN A 74 5.16 -11.06 23.98
CA ASN A 74 3.87 -11.47 24.57
C ASN A 74 3.76 -12.99 24.76
N ASN A 75 4.50 -13.78 23.96
CA ASN A 75 4.56 -15.24 24.12
C ASN A 75 5.55 -15.70 25.21
N GLU A 76 6.35 -14.79 25.77
CA GLU A 76 7.29 -15.06 26.87
C GLU A 76 6.71 -14.70 28.26
N THR A 77 5.49 -14.13 28.30
CA THR A 77 4.71 -13.81 29.52
C THR A 77 3.53 -14.75 29.70
#